data_AF-A0A9N8V9C3-F1
#
_entry.id   AF-A0A9N8V9C3-F1
#
_cell.length_a   1.000
_cell.length_b   1.000
_cell.length_c   1.000
_cell.angle_alpha   90.00
_cell.angle_beta   90.00
_cell.angle_gamma   90.00
#
_symmetry.space_group_name_H-M   'P 1'
#
loop_
_entity.id
_entity.type
_entity.pdbx_description
1 polymer ?
#
loop_
_entity_poly.entity_id
_entity_poly.type
_entity_poly.pdbx_seq_one_letter_code
_entity_poly.pdbx_strand_id
1 'polypeptide(L)'
;MSNSNSEGYSQCRLNQIKAYETKLNEYDKQFENLLNELSWDLENVKIQQQRVNALVNCPFNPAHKIPSKSFERHYRKCELKFHGIHNELGKRKQLPSSNFFYQNTSSVISLNKEIKGGSLSNNNVRSLTVDQRLQEYECEIEMSNQIREQLQQEKQDLYQNFDQVWEAVQKMKEMNQGQKSREELLAEQRDYKRRRKSYRAKNIKITQRTPTQIHKDLIEAYMEDFKLLTQFEMNKQDPKEATSPPNSSRYP
;
A
#
# COMPACT_ATOMS: atom_id res chain seq x y z
N MET A 1 37.74 -50.14 80.15
CA MET A 1 37.39 -50.91 78.94
C MET A 1 35.96 -50.55 78.56
N SER A 2 35.76 -49.46 77.83
CA SER A 2 34.41 -48.91 77.60
C SER A 2 34.35 -48.00 76.36
N ASN A 3 35.06 -48.35 75.28
CA ASN A 3 35.01 -47.63 73.99
C ASN A 3 34.54 -48.47 72.79
N SER A 4 34.36 -49.79 72.93
CA SER A 4 34.08 -50.68 71.80
C SER A 4 32.60 -50.72 71.36
N ASN A 5 31.65 -50.34 72.22
CA ASN A 5 30.21 -50.41 71.88
C ASN A 5 29.68 -49.18 71.13
N SER A 6 30.37 -48.03 71.16
CA SER A 6 29.95 -46.83 70.40
C SER A 6 30.38 -46.87 68.93
N GLU A 7 31.42 -47.63 68.61
CA GLU A 7 31.97 -47.73 67.25
C GLU A 7 31.12 -48.62 66.35
N GLY A 8 30.52 -49.68 66.91
CA GLY A 8 29.65 -50.62 66.16
C GLY A 8 28.37 -49.98 65.63
N TYR A 9 27.72 -49.11 66.40
CA TYR A 9 26.50 -48.39 65.95
C TYR A 9 26.81 -47.36 64.85
N SER A 10 27.95 -46.67 64.95
CA SER A 10 28.43 -45.74 63.92
C SER A 10 28.76 -46.47 62.61
N GLN A 11 29.40 -47.64 62.71
CA GLN A 11 29.75 -48.44 61.54
C GLN A 11 28.52 -49.05 60.84
N CYS A 12 27.51 -49.48 61.61
CA CYS A 12 26.26 -50.00 61.07
C CYS A 12 25.52 -48.94 60.24
N ARG A 13 25.43 -47.70 60.76
CA ARG A 13 24.87 -46.56 60.03
C ARG A 13 25.67 -46.22 58.78
N LEU A 14 27.00 -46.26 58.85
CA LEU A 14 27.88 -46.01 57.70
C LEU A 14 27.67 -47.04 56.58
N ASN A 15 27.51 -48.31 56.95
CA ASN A 15 27.23 -49.38 56.00
C ASN A 15 25.86 -49.22 55.35
N GLN A 16 24.85 -48.76 56.10
CA GLN A 16 23.53 -48.44 55.53
C GLN A 16 23.60 -47.28 54.54
N ILE A 17 24.32 -46.20 54.87
CA ILE A 17 24.51 -45.06 53.96
C ILE A 17 25.19 -45.53 52.67
N LYS A 18 26.28 -46.31 52.77
CA LYS A 18 26.95 -46.88 51.60
C LYS A 18 26.03 -47.77 50.76
N ALA A 19 25.18 -48.57 51.40
CA ALA A 19 24.21 -49.40 50.69
C ALA A 19 23.14 -48.56 49.96
N TYR A 20 22.73 -47.42 50.52
CA TYR A 20 21.84 -46.48 49.84
C TYR A 20 22.53 -45.76 48.69
N GLU A 21 23.78 -45.31 48.86
CA GLU A 21 24.58 -44.71 47.79
C GLU A 21 24.77 -45.65 46.61
N THR A 22 25.04 -46.94 46.86
CA THR A 22 25.15 -47.93 45.77
C THR A 22 23.84 -48.10 45.02
N LYS A 23 22.71 -48.10 45.73
CA LYS A 23 21.37 -48.20 45.10
C LYS A 23 21.03 -46.96 44.28
N LEU A 24 21.35 -45.77 44.79
CA LEU A 24 21.15 -44.51 44.05
C LEU A 24 21.96 -44.52 42.75
N ASN A 25 23.24 -44.90 42.81
CA ASN A 25 24.09 -45.01 41.63
C ASN A 25 23.58 -46.07 40.62
N GLU A 26 22.96 -47.15 41.09
CA GLU A 26 22.34 -48.14 40.21
C GLU A 26 21.11 -47.58 39.49
N TYR A 27 20.25 -46.84 40.21
CA TYR A 27 19.09 -46.17 39.61
C TYR A 27 19.50 -45.06 38.63
N ASP A 28 20.54 -44.27 38.95
CA ASP A 28 21.05 -43.24 38.05
C ASP A 28 21.56 -43.87 36.74
N LYS A 29 22.26 -45.00 36.80
CA LYS A 29 22.68 -45.74 35.60
C LYS A 29 21.49 -46.27 34.80
N GLN A 30 20.47 -46.82 35.47
CA GLN A 30 19.25 -47.26 34.80
C GLN A 30 18.54 -46.09 34.10
N PHE A 31 18.50 -44.93 34.73
CA PHE A 31 17.90 -43.73 34.17
C PHE A 31 18.67 -43.21 32.95
N GLU A 32 20.00 -43.14 33.02
CA GLU A 32 20.84 -42.76 31.88
C GLU A 32 20.69 -43.74 30.70
N ASN A 33 20.56 -45.04 30.97
CA ASN A 33 20.30 -46.03 29.93
C ASN A 33 18.95 -45.79 29.23
N LEU A 34 17.89 -45.52 30.00
CA LEU A 34 16.56 -45.19 29.44
C LEU A 34 16.59 -43.90 28.63
N LEU A 35 17.31 -42.88 29.09
CA LEU A 35 17.48 -41.63 28.36
C LEU A 35 18.20 -41.86 27.02
N ASN A 36 19.25 -42.67 27.02
CA ASN A 36 19.98 -43.05 25.81
C ASN A 36 19.10 -43.86 24.83
N GLU A 37 18.30 -44.81 25.32
CA GLU A 37 17.33 -45.57 24.51
C GLU A 37 16.31 -44.64 23.82
N LEU A 38 15.86 -43.60 24.52
CA LEU A 38 14.91 -42.62 24.00
C LEU A 38 15.57 -41.48 23.20
N SER A 39 16.91 -41.48 23.06
CA SER A 39 17.68 -40.39 22.46
C SER A 39 17.42 -39.02 23.11
N TRP A 40 17.23 -38.99 24.42
CA TRP A 40 16.92 -37.76 25.17
C TRP A 40 18.09 -37.36 26.06
N ASP A 41 18.52 -36.09 25.96
CA ASP A 41 19.54 -35.56 26.86
C ASP A 41 18.93 -35.10 28.18
N LEU A 42 19.58 -35.45 29.30
CA LEU A 42 19.19 -35.04 30.65
C LEU A 42 18.96 -33.52 30.78
N GLU A 43 19.82 -32.72 30.14
CA GLU A 43 19.72 -31.25 30.15
C GLU A 43 18.50 -30.76 29.36
N ASN A 44 18.15 -31.41 28.26
CA ASN A 44 16.95 -31.08 27.49
C ASN A 44 15.68 -31.39 28.28
N VAL A 45 15.67 -32.49 29.05
CA VAL A 45 14.55 -32.85 29.94
C VAL A 45 14.40 -31.83 31.07
N LYS A 46 15.50 -31.38 31.69
CA LYS A 46 15.47 -30.31 32.71
C LYS A 46 14.96 -28.99 32.12
N ILE A 47 15.40 -28.62 30.91
CA ILE A 47 14.93 -27.42 30.21
C ILE A 47 13.43 -27.50 29.90
N GLN A 48 12.94 -28.65 29.44
CA GLN A 48 11.52 -28.88 29.22
C GLN A 48 10.72 -28.80 30.53
N GLN A 49 11.23 -29.40 31.60
CA GLN A 49 10.60 -29.33 32.92
C GLN A 49 10.51 -27.88 33.42
N GLN A 50 11.56 -27.08 33.27
CA GLN A 50 11.53 -25.65 33.61
C GLN A 50 10.50 -24.87 32.77
N ARG A 51 10.36 -25.20 31.47
CA ARG A 51 9.34 -24.60 30.59
C ARG A 51 7.92 -24.95 31.00
N VAL A 52 7.68 -26.19 31.41
CA VAL A 52 6.37 -26.68 31.87
C VAL A 52 6.02 -26.09 33.25
N ASN A 53 7.00 -25.97 34.15
CA ASN A 53 6.79 -25.39 35.49
C ASN A 53 6.55 -23.86 35.44
N ALA A 54 6.94 -23.19 34.36
CA ALA A 54 6.62 -21.78 34.13
C ALA A 54 5.20 -21.54 33.59
N LEU A 55 4.35 -22.56 33.53
CA LEU A 55 2.95 -22.43 33.12
C LEU A 55 2.06 -21.99 34.29
N VAL A 56 1.31 -20.93 34.08
CA VAL A 56 0.33 -20.36 35.02
C VAL A 56 -1.07 -20.71 34.52
N ASN A 57 -1.98 -21.00 35.44
CA ASN A 57 -3.37 -21.27 35.12
C ASN A 57 -4.14 -19.96 34.86
N CYS A 58 -5.04 -19.96 33.87
CA CYS A 58 -5.89 -18.80 33.59
C CYS A 58 -7.02 -18.65 34.63
N PRO A 59 -7.31 -17.43 35.12
CA PRO A 59 -8.45 -17.18 36.02
C PRO A 59 -9.83 -17.43 35.38
N PHE A 60 -9.95 -17.25 34.07
CA PHE A 60 -11.24 -17.34 33.35
C PHE A 60 -11.53 -18.74 32.77
N ASN A 61 -10.51 -19.59 32.65
CA ASN A 61 -10.68 -20.97 32.22
C ASN A 61 -9.62 -21.87 32.89
N PRO A 62 -10.01 -22.72 33.86
CA PRO A 62 -9.10 -23.63 34.55
C PRO A 62 -8.38 -24.64 33.64
N ALA A 63 -8.91 -24.91 32.45
CA ALA A 63 -8.28 -25.80 31.48
C ALA A 63 -7.09 -25.14 30.74
N HIS A 64 -6.94 -23.82 30.81
CA HIS A 64 -5.85 -23.12 30.15
C HIS A 64 -4.60 -23.01 31.04
N LYS A 65 -3.51 -23.63 30.60
CA LYS A 65 -2.17 -23.46 31.15
C LYS A 65 -1.32 -22.64 30.19
N ILE A 66 -0.85 -21.47 30.61
CA ILE A 66 -0.17 -20.50 29.75
C ILE A 66 1.19 -20.13 30.34
N PRO A 67 2.25 -20.02 29.52
CA PRO A 67 3.54 -19.51 30.00
C PRO A 67 3.43 -18.12 30.62
N SER A 68 4.13 -17.86 31.73
CA SER A 68 4.10 -16.54 32.41
C SER A 68 4.39 -15.36 31.47
N LYS A 69 5.27 -15.54 30.48
CA LYS A 69 5.62 -14.50 29.49
C LYS A 69 4.46 -14.09 28.58
N SER A 70 3.51 -14.98 28.33
CA SER A 70 2.36 -14.71 27.45
C SER A 70 1.04 -14.59 28.21
N PHE A 71 1.09 -14.64 29.55
CA PHE A 71 -0.07 -14.56 30.42
C PHE A 71 -0.89 -13.29 30.21
N GLU A 72 -0.28 -12.10 30.16
CA GLU A 72 -1.01 -10.83 29.99
C GLU A 72 -1.81 -10.79 28.68
N ARG A 73 -1.18 -11.21 27.58
CA ARG A 73 -1.84 -11.27 26.26
C ARG A 73 -2.97 -12.30 26.24
N HIS A 74 -2.78 -13.43 26.94
CA HIS A 74 -3.83 -14.43 27.10
C HIS A 74 -4.98 -13.88 27.94
N TYR A 75 -4.67 -13.25 29.08
CA TYR A 75 -5.63 -12.71 30.03
C TYR A 75 -6.63 -11.81 29.31
N ARG A 76 -6.16 -10.83 28.55
CA ARG A 76 -7.03 -9.91 27.78
C ARG A 76 -7.94 -10.64 26.80
N LYS A 77 -7.42 -11.63 26.06
CA LYS A 77 -8.23 -12.39 25.10
C LYS A 77 -9.25 -13.31 25.80
N CYS A 78 -8.84 -13.93 26.89
CA CYS A 78 -9.67 -14.89 27.63
C CYS A 78 -10.74 -14.17 28.45
N GLU A 79 -10.43 -12.99 29.00
CA GLU A 79 -11.37 -12.05 29.63
C GLU A 79 -12.48 -11.66 28.65
N LEU A 80 -12.11 -11.15 27.47
CA LEU A 80 -13.08 -10.79 26.43
C LEU A 80 -13.95 -12.00 26.02
N LYS A 81 -13.33 -13.17 25.86
CA LYS A 81 -14.03 -14.41 25.51
C LYS A 81 -14.99 -14.87 26.62
N PHE A 82 -14.59 -14.73 27.89
CA PHE A 82 -15.42 -15.07 29.06
C PHE A 82 -16.66 -14.17 29.15
N HIS A 83 -16.51 -12.88 28.82
CA HIS A 83 -17.62 -11.92 28.72
C HIS A 83 -18.44 -12.03 27.42
N GLY A 84 -18.26 -13.10 26.63
CA GLY A 84 -19.06 -13.36 25.42
C GLY A 84 -18.66 -12.54 24.19
N ILE A 85 -17.57 -11.77 24.26
CA ILE A 85 -17.01 -11.05 23.12
C ILE A 85 -16.14 -12.02 22.32
N HIS A 86 -16.80 -12.81 21.48
CA HIS A 86 -16.15 -13.75 20.59
C HIS A 86 -15.76 -13.05 19.28
N ASN A 87 -14.53 -13.31 18.81
CA ASN A 87 -14.08 -12.91 17.46
C ASN A 87 -14.88 -13.58 16.33
N GLU A 88 -15.80 -14.50 16.65
CA GLU A 88 -16.62 -15.25 15.68
C GLU A 88 -17.66 -14.35 14.97
N LEU A 89 -18.22 -13.34 15.66
CA LEU A 89 -19.12 -12.36 15.02
C LEU A 89 -18.35 -11.26 14.26
N GLY A 90 -17.09 -11.06 14.64
CA GLY A 90 -16.15 -10.24 13.90
C GLY A 90 -15.41 -11.08 12.89
N LYS A 91 -16.05 -11.42 11.76
CA LYS A 91 -15.30 -11.68 10.52
C LYS A 91 -14.24 -10.59 10.49
N ARG A 92 -12.95 -10.91 10.66
CA ARG A 92 -11.92 -9.93 10.36
C ARG A 92 -12.32 -9.42 8.98
N LYS A 93 -12.63 -8.12 8.84
CA LYS A 93 -12.93 -7.56 7.52
C LYS A 93 -11.81 -8.11 6.65
N GLN A 94 -12.17 -8.90 5.64
CA GLN A 94 -11.17 -9.47 4.75
C GLN A 94 -10.30 -8.29 4.35
N LEU A 95 -8.99 -8.41 4.58
CA LEU A 95 -8.11 -7.31 4.22
C LEU A 95 -8.36 -7.01 2.75
N PRO A 96 -8.45 -5.73 2.36
CA PRO A 96 -8.60 -5.38 0.96
C PRO A 96 -7.53 -6.13 0.16
N SER A 97 -7.93 -6.73 -0.96
CA SER A 97 -6.98 -7.44 -1.82
C SER A 97 -5.89 -6.48 -2.29
N SER A 98 -4.76 -7.00 -2.76
CA SER A 98 -3.71 -6.16 -3.37
C SER A 98 -4.28 -5.25 -4.47
N ASN A 99 -5.34 -5.69 -5.17
CA ASN A 99 -6.08 -4.90 -6.14
C ASN A 99 -6.55 -3.54 -5.58
N PHE A 100 -6.92 -3.47 -4.30
CA PHE A 100 -7.29 -2.22 -3.64
C PHE A 100 -6.20 -1.13 -3.75
N PHE A 101 -4.93 -1.52 -3.68
CA PHE A 101 -3.81 -0.59 -3.77
C PHE A 101 -3.43 -0.24 -5.21
N TYR A 102 -3.75 -1.11 -6.16
CA TYR A 102 -3.22 -1.05 -7.52
C TYR A 102 -4.28 -0.81 -8.62
N GLN A 103 -5.55 -0.71 -8.27
CA GLN A 103 -6.65 -0.58 -9.22
C GLN A 103 -6.46 0.57 -10.22
N ASN A 104 -5.87 1.68 -9.77
CA ASN A 104 -5.70 2.90 -10.58
C ASN A 104 -4.23 3.17 -10.93
N THR A 105 -3.31 2.27 -10.58
CA THR A 105 -1.88 2.48 -10.85
C THR A 105 -1.53 1.97 -12.24
N SER A 106 -0.96 2.83 -13.08
CA SER A 106 -0.54 2.42 -14.44
C SER A 106 0.67 1.49 -14.46
N SER A 107 1.35 1.30 -13.33
CA SER A 107 2.50 0.41 -13.21
C SER A 107 2.12 -1.06 -13.00
N VAL A 108 0.88 -1.34 -12.57
CA VAL A 108 0.44 -2.70 -12.25
C VAL A 108 -0.70 -3.10 -13.17
N ILE A 109 -0.45 -4.10 -14.00
CA ILE A 109 -1.42 -4.66 -14.92
C ILE A 109 -2.24 -5.71 -14.16
N SER A 110 -3.53 -5.45 -14.00
CA SER A 110 -4.44 -6.40 -13.37
C SER A 110 -4.99 -7.36 -14.42
N LEU A 111 -4.51 -8.60 -14.42
CA LEU A 111 -5.00 -9.68 -15.30
C LEU A 111 -6.38 -10.22 -14.88
N ASN A 112 -6.93 -9.73 -13.77
CA ASN A 112 -8.19 -10.20 -13.18
C ASN A 112 -9.46 -9.64 -13.88
N LYS A 113 -9.34 -9.05 -15.06
CA LYS A 113 -10.52 -8.68 -15.85
C LYS A 113 -11.14 -9.94 -16.45
N GLU A 114 -12.07 -10.49 -15.67
CA GLU A 114 -13.10 -11.44 -16.07
C GLU A 114 -12.62 -12.66 -16.85
N ILE A 115 -12.11 -13.64 -16.11
CA ILE A 115 -12.28 -15.04 -16.54
C ILE A 115 -13.77 -15.36 -16.38
N LYS A 116 -14.59 -14.97 -17.37
CA LYS A 116 -15.91 -15.58 -17.57
C LYS A 116 -15.67 -17.02 -18.01
N GLY A 117 -15.55 -17.92 -17.04
CA GLY A 117 -15.49 -19.36 -17.27
C GLY A 117 -14.08 -19.93 -17.18
N GLY A 118 -13.54 -20.02 -15.97
CA GLY A 118 -12.25 -20.67 -15.74
C GLY A 118 -11.86 -20.53 -14.29
N SER A 119 -12.36 -21.43 -13.46
CA SER A 119 -11.83 -21.64 -12.13
C SER A 119 -10.36 -22.04 -12.27
N LEU A 120 -9.44 -21.09 -12.10
CA LEU A 120 -8.05 -21.42 -11.77
C LEU A 120 -8.06 -21.91 -10.31
N SER A 121 -8.50 -23.15 -10.16
CA SER A 121 -8.24 -23.90 -8.95
C SER A 121 -6.72 -23.96 -8.81
N ASN A 122 -6.18 -23.45 -7.71
CA ASN A 122 -4.77 -23.57 -7.33
C ASN A 122 -4.34 -25.02 -7.04
N ASN A 123 -5.05 -26.02 -7.59
CA ASN A 123 -4.93 -27.43 -7.22
C ASN A 123 -4.27 -28.30 -8.30
N ASN A 124 -3.73 -27.75 -9.40
CA ASN A 124 -3.12 -28.61 -10.43
C ASN A 124 -1.89 -28.03 -11.17
N VAL A 125 -1.09 -27.18 -10.51
CA VAL A 125 0.21 -26.73 -11.05
C VAL A 125 1.17 -27.89 -11.35
N ARG A 126 0.91 -29.09 -10.80
CA ARG A 126 1.78 -30.27 -10.92
C ARG A 126 1.49 -31.20 -12.09
N SER A 127 0.47 -30.93 -12.92
CA SER A 127 0.01 -31.89 -13.95
C SER A 127 0.23 -31.45 -15.40
N LEU A 128 0.76 -30.24 -15.63
CA LEU A 128 0.97 -29.68 -16.97
C LEU A 128 2.35 -30.05 -17.53
N THR A 129 2.42 -30.29 -18.83
CA THR A 129 3.70 -30.47 -19.53
C THR A 129 4.47 -29.15 -19.60
N VAL A 130 5.77 -29.20 -19.93
CA VAL A 130 6.61 -28.00 -20.07
C VAL A 130 6.03 -27.06 -21.13
N ASP A 131 5.62 -27.61 -22.27
CA ASP A 131 5.10 -26.84 -23.41
C ASP A 131 3.77 -26.16 -23.08
N GLN A 132 2.89 -26.83 -22.33
CA GLN A 132 1.63 -26.24 -21.88
C GLN A 132 1.86 -25.04 -20.96
N ARG A 133 2.83 -25.12 -20.05
CA ARG A 133 3.19 -23.98 -19.19
C ARG A 133 3.79 -22.82 -19.98
N LEU A 134 4.59 -23.11 -21.02
CA LEU A 134 5.15 -22.09 -21.89
C LEU A 134 4.04 -21.37 -22.66
N GLN A 135 3.08 -22.11 -23.20
CA GLN A 135 1.95 -21.55 -23.93
C GLN A 135 1.07 -20.66 -23.04
N GLU A 136 0.78 -21.09 -21.80
CA GLU A 136 0.05 -20.26 -20.83
C GLU A 136 0.77 -18.95 -20.55
N TYR A 137 2.10 -19.00 -20.31
CA TYR A 137 2.92 -17.82 -20.10
C TYR A 137 2.92 -16.88 -21.31
N GLU A 138 3.09 -17.41 -22.52
CA GLU A 138 3.06 -16.61 -23.75
C GLU A 138 1.71 -15.89 -23.91
N CYS A 139 0.59 -16.59 -23.69
CA CYS A 139 -0.74 -15.99 -23.70
C CYS A 139 -0.90 -14.89 -22.63
N GLU A 140 -0.41 -15.09 -21.41
CA GLU A 140 -0.45 -14.07 -20.34
C GLU A 140 0.36 -12.82 -20.70
N ILE A 141 1.51 -12.99 -21.34
CA ILE A 141 2.34 -11.88 -21.82
C ILE A 141 1.64 -11.12 -22.95
N GLU A 142 1.04 -11.82 -23.91
CA GLU A 142 0.27 -11.19 -24.99
C GLU A 142 -0.90 -10.37 -24.44
N MET A 143 -1.69 -10.93 -23.52
CA MET A 143 -2.78 -10.23 -22.84
C MET A 143 -2.27 -8.99 -22.10
N SER A 144 -1.15 -9.12 -21.38
CA SER A 144 -0.54 -7.99 -20.67
C SER A 144 -0.13 -6.86 -21.60
N ASN A 145 0.44 -7.21 -22.77
CA ASN A 145 0.85 -6.24 -23.77
C ASN A 145 -0.36 -5.53 -24.40
N GLN A 146 -1.43 -6.27 -24.72
CA GLN A 146 -2.67 -5.70 -25.24
C GLN A 146 -3.31 -4.72 -24.24
N ILE A 147 -3.36 -5.07 -22.94
CA ILE A 147 -3.88 -4.16 -21.91
C ILE A 147 -3.03 -2.88 -21.84
N ARG A 148 -1.71 -3.00 -21.93
CA ARG A 148 -0.80 -1.84 -21.92
C ARG A 148 -1.06 -0.93 -23.13
N GLU A 149 -1.24 -1.51 -24.31
CA GLU A 149 -1.52 -0.77 -25.54
C GLU A 149 -2.88 -0.06 -25.48
N GLN A 150 -3.93 -0.73 -25.01
CA GLN A 150 -5.25 -0.11 -24.81
C GLN A 150 -5.18 1.08 -23.84
N LEU A 151 -4.51 0.93 -22.70
CA LEU A 151 -4.32 2.01 -21.74
C LEU A 151 -3.51 3.18 -22.31
N GLN A 152 -2.56 2.89 -23.20
CA GLN A 152 -1.78 3.91 -23.89
C GLN A 152 -2.64 4.67 -24.90
N GLN A 153 -3.47 3.97 -25.68
CA GLN A 153 -4.42 4.57 -26.62
C GLN A 153 -5.44 5.46 -25.89
N GLU A 154 -6.07 4.98 -24.82
CA GLU A 154 -7.02 5.75 -24.00
C GLU A 154 -6.41 7.06 -23.46
N LYS A 155 -5.15 7.00 -23.00
CA LYS A 155 -4.42 8.19 -22.57
C LYS A 155 -4.07 9.13 -23.72
N GLN A 156 -3.77 8.59 -24.89
CA GLN A 156 -3.42 9.38 -26.06
C GLN A 156 -4.62 10.17 -26.59
N ASP A 157 -5.83 9.59 -26.55
CA ASP A 157 -7.07 10.26 -26.96
C ASP A 157 -7.39 11.51 -26.10
N LEU A 158 -7.00 11.53 -24.83
CA LEU A 158 -7.16 12.71 -23.96
C LEU A 158 -6.26 13.90 -24.37
N TYR A 159 -5.16 13.66 -25.08
CA TYR A 159 -4.15 14.68 -25.38
C TYR A 159 -3.99 15.00 -26.88
N GLN A 160 -4.63 14.25 -27.78
CA GLN A 160 -4.50 14.41 -29.25
C GLN A 160 -4.88 15.81 -29.77
N ASN A 161 -5.87 16.46 -29.15
CA ASN A 161 -6.33 17.78 -29.61
C ASN A 161 -5.63 18.95 -28.91
N PHE A 162 -4.71 18.68 -27.98
CA PHE A 162 -4.10 19.73 -27.16
C PHE A 162 -3.35 20.76 -28.00
N ASP A 163 -2.52 20.31 -28.94
CA ASP A 163 -1.71 21.20 -29.79
C ASP A 163 -2.60 22.09 -30.69
N GLN A 164 -3.62 21.51 -31.31
CA GLN A 164 -4.55 22.25 -32.18
C GLN A 164 -5.37 23.28 -31.39
N VAL A 165 -5.84 22.91 -30.19
CA VAL A 165 -6.58 23.79 -29.29
C VAL A 165 -5.68 24.93 -28.80
N TRP A 166 -4.44 24.62 -28.41
CA TRP A 166 -3.46 25.59 -27.95
C TRP A 166 -3.11 26.60 -29.05
N GLU A 167 -2.83 26.15 -30.27
CA GLU A 167 -2.60 27.03 -31.41
C GLU A 167 -3.79 27.94 -31.71
N ALA A 168 -5.02 27.43 -31.60
CA ALA A 168 -6.23 28.23 -31.81
C ALA A 168 -6.40 29.32 -30.74
N VAL A 169 -6.16 28.98 -29.46
CA VAL A 169 -6.19 29.94 -28.36
C VAL A 169 -5.13 31.02 -28.53
N GLN A 170 -3.91 30.66 -28.95
CA GLN A 170 -2.85 31.63 -29.23
C GLN A 170 -3.24 32.59 -30.36
N LYS A 171 -3.80 32.09 -31.46
CA LYS A 171 -4.28 32.94 -32.56
C LYS A 171 -5.40 33.89 -32.10
N MET A 172 -6.36 33.40 -31.31
CA MET A 172 -7.40 34.26 -30.74
C MET A 172 -6.82 35.33 -29.81
N LYS A 173 -5.80 34.98 -29.02
CA LYS A 173 -5.09 35.91 -28.15
C LYS A 173 -4.34 36.98 -28.95
N GLU A 174 -3.67 36.61 -30.03
CA GLU A 174 -2.98 37.54 -30.94
C GLU A 174 -3.97 38.47 -31.65
N MET A 175 -5.15 37.98 -32.02
CA MET A 175 -6.21 38.80 -32.63
C MET A 175 -6.84 39.78 -31.61
N ASN A 176 -7.01 39.35 -30.35
CA ASN A 176 -7.57 40.17 -29.28
C ASN A 176 -6.56 41.14 -28.67
N GLN A 177 -5.27 40.81 -28.68
CA GLN A 177 -4.18 41.75 -28.36
C GLN A 177 -4.05 42.73 -29.53
N GLY A 178 -4.92 43.74 -29.53
CA GLY A 178 -4.94 44.80 -30.54
C GLY A 178 -3.53 45.28 -30.83
N GLN A 179 -3.09 45.10 -32.08
CA GLN A 179 -1.79 45.58 -32.51
C GLN A 179 -1.74 47.09 -32.30
N LYS A 180 -0.80 47.56 -31.47
CA LYS A 180 -0.62 48.99 -31.23
C LYS A 180 -0.45 49.71 -32.57
N SER A 181 -1.27 50.73 -32.80
CA SER A 181 -1.18 51.49 -34.04
C SER A 181 0.19 52.16 -34.14
N ARG A 182 0.69 52.38 -35.37
CA ARG A 182 1.95 53.11 -35.61
C ARG A 182 1.97 54.45 -34.89
N GLU A 183 0.82 55.13 -34.80
CA GLU A 183 0.68 56.41 -34.10
C GLU A 183 0.81 56.28 -32.58
N GLU A 184 0.27 55.20 -32.02
CA GLU A 184 0.35 54.87 -30.59
C GLU A 184 1.80 54.54 -30.20
N LEU A 185 2.50 53.76 -31.02
CA LEU A 185 3.94 53.48 -30.85
C LEU A 185 4.77 54.77 -30.89
N LEU A 186 4.48 55.68 -31.81
CA LEU A 186 5.15 56.98 -31.89
C LEU A 186 4.79 57.88 -30.69
N ALA A 187 3.57 57.80 -30.16
CA ALA A 187 3.16 58.50 -28.95
C ALA A 187 3.92 57.97 -27.73
N GLU A 188 4.04 56.66 -27.56
CA GLU A 188 4.83 56.03 -26.49
C GLU A 188 6.31 56.42 -26.55
N GLN A 189 6.93 56.42 -27.74
CA GLN A 189 8.32 56.84 -27.91
C GLN A 189 8.51 58.32 -27.56
N ARG A 190 7.57 59.20 -27.94
CA ARG A 190 7.59 60.62 -27.57
C ARG A 190 7.46 60.80 -26.05
N ASP A 191 6.57 60.04 -25.42
CA ASP A 191 6.39 60.07 -23.97
C ASP A 191 7.64 59.55 -23.24
N TYR A 192 8.20 58.43 -23.68
CA TYR A 192 9.44 57.87 -23.15
C TYR A 192 10.61 58.86 -23.23
N LYS A 193 10.74 59.58 -24.35
CA LYS A 193 11.73 60.65 -24.54
C LYS A 193 11.49 61.85 -23.60
N ARG A 194 10.24 62.18 -23.27
CA ARG A 194 9.88 63.26 -22.32
C ARG A 194 10.15 62.90 -20.85
N ARG A 195 10.04 61.63 -20.46
CA ARG A 195 10.29 61.21 -19.06
C ARG A 195 11.75 61.40 -18.64
N ARG A 196 11.96 61.95 -17.44
CA ARG A 196 13.30 62.14 -16.83
C ARG A 196 14.02 60.79 -16.61
N LYS A 197 15.35 60.77 -16.74
CA LYS A 197 16.18 59.54 -16.60
C LYS A 197 15.95 58.79 -15.29
N SER A 198 15.70 59.49 -14.18
CA SER A 198 15.38 58.88 -12.88
C SER A 198 14.07 58.07 -12.87
N TYR A 199 13.08 58.45 -13.68
CA TYR A 199 11.84 57.67 -13.84
C TYR A 199 12.03 56.45 -14.74
N ARG A 200 12.93 56.52 -15.73
CA ARG A 200 13.24 55.38 -16.62
C ARG A 200 13.88 54.21 -15.86
N ALA A 201 14.77 54.50 -14.90
CA ALA A 201 15.44 53.48 -14.10
C ALA A 201 14.67 53.06 -12.84
N LYS A 202 13.76 53.90 -12.32
CA LYS A 202 12.92 53.56 -11.16
C LYS A 202 11.90 52.47 -11.48
N ASN A 203 11.47 52.33 -12.73
CA ASN A 203 10.58 51.25 -13.12
C ASN A 203 11.20 49.87 -12.83
N ILE A 204 12.49 49.64 -13.08
CA ILE A 204 13.13 48.32 -12.91
C ILE A 204 13.15 47.84 -11.44
N LYS A 205 13.29 48.75 -10.47
CA LYS A 205 13.26 48.43 -9.02
C LYS A 205 11.86 48.48 -8.40
N ILE A 206 10.93 49.25 -8.98
CA ILE A 206 9.49 49.25 -8.62
C ILE A 206 8.78 48.02 -9.21
N THR A 207 9.27 47.50 -10.36
CA THR A 207 8.78 46.29 -11.03
C THR A 207 9.49 45.02 -10.56
N GLN A 208 10.25 45.03 -9.45
CA GLN A 208 10.56 43.77 -8.79
C GLN A 208 9.25 43.23 -8.22
N ARG A 209 8.52 42.52 -9.08
CA ARG A 209 7.25 41.90 -8.74
C ARG A 209 7.53 41.00 -7.55
N THR A 210 6.79 41.21 -6.47
CA THR A 210 6.86 40.30 -5.34
C THR A 210 6.45 38.90 -5.85
N PRO A 211 6.92 37.82 -5.21
CA PRO A 211 6.48 36.49 -5.56
C PRO A 211 4.95 36.40 -5.67
N THR A 212 4.22 37.03 -4.75
CA THR A 212 2.74 37.10 -4.81
C THR A 212 2.21 37.82 -6.05
N GLN A 213 2.83 38.91 -6.49
CA GLN A 213 2.42 39.62 -7.71
C GLN A 213 2.68 38.77 -8.95
N ILE A 214 3.81 38.06 -9.01
CA ILE A 214 4.10 37.13 -10.10
C ILE A 214 3.03 36.04 -10.18
N HIS A 215 2.63 35.46 -9.04
CA HIS A 215 1.58 34.45 -9.02
C HIS A 215 0.22 35.03 -9.47
N LYS A 216 -0.14 36.24 -9.06
CA LYS A 216 -1.36 36.91 -9.53
C LYS A 216 -1.35 37.12 -11.05
N ASP A 217 -0.26 37.66 -11.59
CA ASP A 217 -0.10 37.89 -13.03
C ASP A 217 -0.16 36.57 -13.83
N LEU A 218 0.42 35.49 -13.29
CA LEU A 218 0.33 34.15 -13.89
C LEU A 218 -1.11 33.62 -13.88
N ILE A 219 -1.80 33.72 -12.75
CA ILE A 219 -3.20 33.29 -12.63
C ILE A 219 -4.06 34.07 -13.63
N GLU A 220 -3.88 35.38 -13.73
CA GLU A 220 -4.62 36.24 -14.66
C GLU A 220 -4.37 35.83 -16.12
N ALA A 221 -3.10 35.61 -16.51
CA ALA A 221 -2.75 35.15 -17.84
C ALA A 221 -3.38 33.78 -18.17
N TYR A 222 -3.33 32.82 -17.24
CA TYR A 222 -3.98 31.51 -17.44
C TYR A 222 -5.50 31.62 -17.49
N MET A 223 -6.12 32.49 -16.66
CA MET A 223 -7.55 32.73 -16.69
C MET A 223 -8.02 33.32 -18.02
N GLU A 224 -7.24 34.19 -18.66
CA GLU A 224 -7.53 34.66 -20.02
C GLU A 224 -7.49 33.51 -21.03
N ASP A 225 -6.46 32.66 -20.96
CA ASP A 225 -6.33 31.50 -21.85
C ASP A 225 -7.51 30.53 -21.68
N PHE A 226 -7.99 30.29 -20.45
CA PHE A 226 -9.18 29.48 -20.19
C PHE A 226 -10.46 30.09 -20.76
N LYS A 227 -10.64 31.42 -20.68
CA LYS A 227 -11.81 32.09 -21.28
C LYS A 227 -11.83 31.90 -22.80
N LEU A 228 -10.68 32.06 -23.45
CA LEU A 228 -10.54 31.85 -24.90
C LEU A 228 -10.80 30.39 -25.28
N LEU A 229 -10.33 29.44 -24.47
CA LEU A 229 -10.61 28.03 -24.63
C LEU A 229 -12.12 27.74 -24.60
N THR A 230 -12.84 28.27 -23.58
CA THR A 230 -14.30 28.10 -23.48
C THR A 230 -15.01 28.69 -24.71
N GLN A 231 -14.59 29.85 -25.21
CA GLN A 231 -15.15 30.45 -26.42
C GLN A 231 -14.90 29.58 -27.66
N PHE A 232 -13.71 29.00 -27.79
CA PHE A 232 -13.36 28.08 -28.88
C PHE A 232 -14.20 26.80 -28.85
N GLU A 233 -14.44 26.23 -27.66
CA GLU A 233 -15.30 25.05 -27.47
C GLU A 233 -16.76 25.34 -27.85
N MET A 234 -17.30 26.51 -27.44
CA MET A 234 -18.65 26.94 -27.83
C MET A 234 -18.78 27.09 -29.36
N ASN A 235 -17.79 27.72 -30.02
CA ASN A 235 -17.80 27.89 -31.48
C ASN A 235 -17.69 26.56 -32.25
N LYS A 236 -17.14 25.50 -31.65
CA LYS A 236 -17.09 24.15 -32.26
C LYS A 236 -18.45 23.42 -32.21
N GLN A 237 -19.37 23.82 -31.33
CA GLN A 237 -20.68 23.17 -31.16
C GLN A 237 -21.78 23.71 -32.11
N ASP A 238 -21.54 24.84 -32.79
CA ASP A 238 -22.50 25.49 -33.71
C ASP A 238 -22.39 25.14 -35.22
N PRO A 239 -22.44 23.86 -35.66
CA PRO A 239 -22.82 23.56 -37.05
C PRO A 239 -24.09 22.70 -37.22
N LYS A 240 -24.95 22.50 -36.20
CA LYS A 240 -26.11 21.57 -36.32
C LYS A 240 -27.52 22.12 -36.10
N GLU A 241 -27.72 23.41 -35.80
CA GLU A 241 -29.07 23.96 -35.65
C GLU A 241 -29.24 25.28 -36.41
N ALA A 242 -29.25 25.24 -37.74
CA ALA A 242 -29.66 26.41 -38.54
C ALA A 242 -30.22 26.04 -39.92
N THR A 243 -31.17 25.11 -40.02
CA THR A 243 -32.04 25.01 -41.20
C THR A 243 -33.39 24.39 -40.85
N SER A 244 -34.36 25.22 -40.47
CA SER A 244 -35.76 24.99 -40.83
C SER A 244 -36.51 26.32 -40.82
N PRO A 245 -36.98 26.82 -41.97
CA PRO A 245 -37.83 28.01 -42.01
C PRO A 245 -39.25 27.67 -41.53
N PRO A 246 -40.01 28.67 -41.04
CA PRO A 246 -41.34 28.45 -40.49
C PRO A 246 -42.32 28.15 -41.62
N ASN A 247 -42.90 26.95 -41.63
CA ASN A 247 -43.92 26.59 -42.60
C ASN A 247 -45.26 27.24 -42.22
N SER A 248 -45.53 28.40 -42.82
CA SER A 248 -46.86 28.96 -42.96
C SER A 248 -47.51 28.47 -44.27
N SER A 249 -48.54 27.64 -44.17
CA SER A 249 -49.71 27.56 -45.08
C SER A 249 -50.45 26.26 -44.74
N ARG A 250 -51.60 26.26 -44.07
CA ARG A 250 -52.93 26.75 -44.49
C ARG A 250 -53.58 25.86 -45.57
N TYR A 251 -54.38 24.88 -45.08
CA TYR A 251 -55.69 24.37 -45.58
C TYR A 251 -55.74 23.62 -46.94
N PRO A 252 -56.78 22.78 -47.21
CA PRO A 252 -58.10 22.64 -46.56
C PRO A 252 -58.25 21.49 -45.57
#